data_AF-A0A1U7W714-F1
#
_entry.id   AF-A0A1U7W714-F1
#
_cell.length_a   1.000
_cell.length_b   1.000
_cell.length_c   1.000
_cell.angle_alpha   90.00
_cell.angle_beta   90.00
_cell.angle_gamma   90.00
#
_symmetry.space_group_name_H-M   'P 1'
#
loop_
_entity.id
_entity.type
_entity.pdbx_description
1 polymer ?
#
loop_
_entity_poly.entity_id
_entity_poly.type
_entity_poly.pdbx_seq_one_letter_code
_entity_poly.pdbx_strand_id
1 'polypeptide(L)'
;MCVVSDRNESILKATSIVYPGVPHYSCMWHIWTNIRAKFKKGHLQLNELYFATTRSYTLDEFNERMSKIEELDSRVKSYLYDIGYHRWSRVHATVNRTWTMTSNIAKSLNVVTKDARELLIFDLLEYMRTLLEHWTNEKLLKAKGTFTFHGSKFNKELENNRTLSQKLRVSASTDHIHTVIDGVKRYIVCLESKKCSCGQFQLDELLCVHALAALRHKNETYENYCSPYYTKESLLCTYEIPVNPHLDKSKWNVPQHISDEVVNPPTLEKRQSGRPQKEKYKTYDELKSKKYKVSCDNYGGEGHNKRSCKNSPKKK
;
A
#
# COMPACT_ATOMS: atom_id res chain seq x y z
N MET A 1 -11.94 6.81 -5.91
CA MET A 1 -11.43 5.41 -6.02
C MET A 1 -10.34 5.37 -7.09
N CYS A 2 -9.32 4.50 -6.94
CA CYS A 2 -8.30 4.27 -7.97
C CYS A 2 -7.78 2.82 -7.90
N VAL A 3 -7.10 2.36 -8.96
CA VAL A 3 -6.43 1.06 -9.00
C VAL A 3 -4.92 1.26 -9.00
N VAL A 4 -4.19 0.53 -8.15
CA VAL A 4 -2.71 0.53 -8.15
C VAL A 4 -2.20 -0.88 -8.39
N SER A 5 -1.56 -1.12 -9.53
CA SER A 5 -0.99 -2.43 -9.85
C SER A 5 0.37 -2.32 -10.55
N ASP A 6 0.86 -3.43 -11.09
CA ASP A 6 2.00 -3.37 -12.00
C ASP A 6 1.61 -2.77 -13.37
N ARG A 7 2.59 -2.62 -14.25
CA ARG A 7 2.44 -1.98 -15.56
C ARG A 7 2.08 -2.96 -16.69
N ASN A 8 1.55 -4.14 -16.38
CA ASN A 8 1.16 -5.09 -17.41
C ASN A 8 -0.06 -4.56 -18.18
N GLU A 9 0.07 -4.55 -19.51
CA GLU A 9 -0.94 -4.03 -20.44
C GLU A 9 -2.26 -4.80 -20.36
N SER A 10 -2.22 -6.10 -20.05
CA SER A 10 -3.43 -6.90 -19.82
C SER A 10 -4.24 -6.41 -18.62
N ILE A 11 -3.55 -5.94 -17.56
CA ILE A 11 -4.22 -5.39 -16.37
C ILE A 11 -4.83 -4.04 -16.70
N LEU A 12 -4.10 -3.17 -17.41
CA LEU A 12 -4.62 -1.88 -17.87
C LEU A 12 -5.91 -2.06 -18.68
N LYS A 13 -5.87 -2.96 -19.67
CA LYS A 13 -7.03 -3.28 -20.50
C LYS A 13 -8.20 -3.81 -19.66
N ALA A 14 -7.96 -4.80 -18.80
CA ALA A 14 -9.01 -5.36 -17.94
C ALA A 14 -9.64 -4.30 -17.03
N THR A 15 -8.82 -3.43 -16.41
CA THR A 15 -9.33 -2.34 -15.56
C THR A 15 -10.19 -1.35 -16.34
N SER A 16 -9.83 -1.01 -17.58
CA SER A 16 -10.61 -0.09 -18.41
C SER A 16 -11.98 -0.65 -18.81
N ILE A 17 -12.11 -1.97 -18.91
CA ILE A 17 -13.35 -2.66 -19.27
C ILE A 17 -14.26 -2.81 -18.04
N VAL A 18 -13.70 -3.30 -16.93
CA VAL A 18 -14.49 -3.65 -15.73
C VAL A 18 -14.81 -2.42 -14.88
N TYR A 19 -13.90 -1.44 -14.84
CA TYR A 19 -14.03 -0.23 -14.02
C TYR A 19 -13.84 1.04 -14.87
N PRO A 20 -14.76 1.32 -15.81
CA PRO A 20 -14.66 2.50 -16.65
C PRO A 20 -14.64 3.77 -15.78
N GLY A 21 -13.74 4.70 -16.10
CA GLY A 21 -13.58 5.96 -15.35
C GLY A 21 -12.75 5.86 -14.07
N VAL A 22 -12.35 4.66 -13.62
CA VAL A 22 -11.45 4.52 -12.46
C VAL A 22 -9.99 4.65 -12.93
N PRO A 23 -9.24 5.66 -12.46
CA PRO A 23 -7.86 5.85 -12.89
C PRO A 23 -6.96 4.71 -12.39
N HIS A 24 -6.08 4.25 -13.29
CA HIS A 24 -5.04 3.28 -12.99
C HIS A 24 -3.70 3.98 -12.73
N TYR A 25 -3.02 3.55 -11.67
CA TYR A 25 -1.70 3.99 -11.30
C TYR A 25 -0.72 2.82 -11.22
N SER A 26 0.52 3.13 -11.58
CA SER A 26 1.65 2.22 -11.48
C SER A 26 2.20 2.21 -10.05
N CYS A 27 2.32 1.01 -9.49
CA CYS A 27 2.96 0.77 -8.21
C CYS A 27 4.42 1.25 -8.23
N MET A 28 4.79 2.12 -7.28
CA MET A 28 6.13 2.72 -7.24
C MET A 28 7.26 1.68 -7.12
N TRP A 29 7.02 0.55 -6.44
CA TRP A 29 8.00 -0.53 -6.31
C TRP A 29 8.27 -1.26 -7.63
N HIS A 30 7.25 -1.47 -8.46
CA HIS A 30 7.45 -2.12 -9.76
C HIS A 30 8.24 -1.24 -10.72
N ILE A 31 7.98 0.08 -10.70
CA ILE A 31 8.79 1.03 -11.46
C ILE A 31 10.23 1.03 -10.94
N TRP A 32 10.44 1.03 -9.62
CA TRP A 32 11.78 0.92 -9.03
C TRP A 32 12.51 -0.33 -9.50
N THR A 33 11.86 -1.50 -9.50
CA THR A 33 12.49 -2.73 -9.98
C THR A 33 12.90 -2.62 -11.45
N ASN A 34 12.07 -2.01 -12.30
CA ASN A 34 12.41 -1.77 -13.70
C ASN A 34 13.61 -0.80 -13.83
N ILE A 35 13.66 0.25 -13.00
CA ILE A 35 14.80 1.17 -12.95
C ILE A 35 16.08 0.42 -12.57
N ARG A 36 16.03 -0.34 -11.47
CA ARG A 36 17.15 -1.15 -10.97
C ARG A 36 17.65 -2.17 -12.00
N ALA A 37 16.73 -2.72 -12.80
CA ALA A 37 17.05 -3.65 -13.87
C ALA A 37 17.77 -2.95 -15.04
N LYS A 38 17.27 -1.78 -15.48
CA LYS A 38 17.74 -1.08 -16.69
C LYS A 38 18.94 -0.17 -16.46
N PHE A 39 18.97 0.58 -15.37
CA PHE A 39 19.98 1.59 -15.08
C PHE A 39 20.84 1.07 -13.93
N LYS A 40 22.17 1.06 -14.05
CA LYS A 40 23.09 0.49 -13.03
C LYS A 40 23.85 1.52 -12.21
N LYS A 41 23.87 2.79 -12.66
CA LYS A 41 24.62 3.87 -12.02
C LYS A 41 23.91 4.34 -10.75
N GLY A 42 24.68 4.62 -9.69
CA GLY A 42 24.19 5.33 -8.50
C GLY A 42 23.02 4.68 -7.75
N HIS A 43 22.87 3.36 -7.78
CA HIS A 43 21.68 2.62 -7.30
C HIS A 43 21.17 3.04 -5.91
N LEU A 44 22.06 3.23 -4.94
CA LEU A 44 21.68 3.59 -3.57
C LEU A 44 21.07 4.99 -3.50
N GLN A 45 21.78 6.00 -4.02
CA GLN A 45 21.29 7.39 -4.06
C GLN A 45 20.03 7.51 -4.92
N LEU A 46 19.99 6.80 -6.05
CA LEU A 46 18.84 6.79 -6.94
C LEU A 46 17.61 6.15 -6.27
N ASN A 47 17.79 5.14 -5.42
CA ASN A 47 16.71 4.52 -4.66
C ASN A 47 16.01 5.55 -3.78
N GLU A 48 16.80 6.23 -2.95
CA GLU A 48 16.30 7.21 -1.99
C GLU A 48 15.61 8.37 -2.72
N LEU A 49 16.26 8.94 -3.74
CA LEU A 49 15.71 10.03 -4.54
C LEU A 49 14.43 9.63 -5.26
N TYR A 50 14.40 8.47 -5.91
CA TYR A 50 13.21 7.99 -6.62
C TYR A 50 12.02 7.84 -5.66
N PHE A 51 12.22 7.17 -4.54
CA PHE A 51 11.15 6.95 -3.56
C PHE A 51 10.70 8.25 -2.90
N ALA A 52 11.61 9.18 -2.61
CA ALA A 52 11.25 10.52 -2.14
C ALA A 52 10.46 11.30 -3.19
N THR A 53 10.87 11.24 -4.45
CA THR A 53 10.20 11.91 -5.59
C THR A 53 8.77 11.40 -5.78
N THR A 54 8.57 10.07 -5.75
CA THR A 54 7.24 9.48 -5.90
C THR A 54 6.27 9.97 -4.83
N ARG A 55 6.76 10.22 -3.61
CA ARG A 55 5.98 10.62 -2.44
C ARG A 55 5.91 12.13 -2.23
N SER A 56 6.54 12.95 -3.07
CA SER A 56 6.49 14.40 -2.96
C SER A 56 5.06 14.90 -2.85
N TYR A 57 4.84 15.80 -1.90
CA TYR A 57 3.52 16.40 -1.65
C TYR A 57 3.34 17.73 -2.39
N THR A 58 4.42 18.34 -2.87
CA THR A 58 4.40 19.58 -3.66
C THR A 58 5.16 19.42 -4.98
N LEU A 59 4.82 20.26 -5.97
CA LEU A 59 5.49 20.26 -7.27
C LEU A 59 6.94 20.72 -7.14
N ASP A 60 7.23 21.67 -6.25
CA ASP A 60 8.59 22.14 -6.01
C ASP A 60 9.49 21.03 -5.49
N GLU A 61 9.04 20.27 -4.49
CA GLU A 61 9.79 19.11 -3.98
C GLU A 61 9.97 18.03 -5.05
N PHE A 62 8.93 17.81 -5.87
CA PHE A 62 9.02 16.87 -6.98
C PHE A 62 10.06 17.30 -8.01
N ASN A 63 10.01 18.55 -8.46
CA ASN A 63 10.90 19.10 -9.47
C ASN A 63 12.35 19.13 -8.97
N GLU A 64 12.59 19.58 -7.74
CA GLU A 64 13.93 19.59 -7.11
C GLU A 64 14.53 18.17 -7.09
N ARG A 65 13.75 17.17 -6.67
CA ARG A 65 14.21 15.78 -6.61
C ARG A 65 14.38 15.17 -8.00
N MET A 66 13.55 15.54 -8.97
CA MET A 66 13.70 15.13 -10.37
C MET A 66 14.98 15.69 -11.01
N SER A 67 15.37 16.93 -10.69
CA SER A 67 16.66 17.50 -11.13
C SER A 67 17.83 16.71 -10.55
N LYS A 68 17.78 16.33 -9.26
CA LYS A 68 18.81 15.47 -8.65
C LYS A 68 18.89 14.08 -9.30
N ILE A 69 17.75 13.51 -9.72
CA ILE A 69 17.73 12.25 -10.48
C ILE A 69 18.40 12.42 -11.84
N GLU A 70 18.18 13.54 -12.52
CA GLU A 70 18.80 13.86 -13.81
C GLU A 70 20.30 14.03 -13.73
N GLU A 71 20.79 14.72 -12.70
CA GLU A 71 22.23 14.88 -12.41
C GLU A 71 22.92 13.53 -12.21
N LEU A 72 22.24 12.58 -11.53
CA LEU A 72 22.77 11.23 -11.35
C LEU A 72 22.75 10.42 -12.66
N ASP A 73 21.60 10.34 -13.32
CA ASP A 73 21.42 9.63 -14.60
C ASP A 73 20.21 10.20 -15.36
N SER A 74 20.48 11.07 -16.33
CA SER A 74 19.46 11.73 -17.18
C SER A 74 18.55 10.75 -17.92
N ARG A 75 19.01 9.53 -18.19
CA ARG A 75 18.20 8.48 -18.82
C ARG A 75 17.08 8.00 -17.90
N VAL A 76 17.26 8.08 -16.58
CA VAL A 76 16.22 7.73 -15.60
C VAL A 76 15.10 8.77 -15.62
N LYS A 77 15.42 10.08 -15.68
CA LYS A 77 14.41 11.13 -15.81
C LYS A 77 13.59 10.97 -17.08
N SER A 78 14.25 10.73 -18.21
CA SER A 78 13.59 10.48 -19.51
C SER A 78 12.66 9.27 -19.42
N TYR A 79 13.17 8.15 -18.89
CA TYR A 79 12.37 6.95 -18.68
C TYR A 79 11.15 7.21 -17.78
N LEU A 80 11.29 7.97 -16.69
CA LEU A 80 10.18 8.31 -15.80
C LEU A 80 9.14 9.22 -16.45
N TYR A 81 9.58 10.12 -17.33
CA TYR A 81 8.71 10.98 -18.12
C TYR A 81 7.87 10.16 -19.11
N ASP A 82 8.47 9.20 -19.79
CA ASP A 82 7.79 8.31 -20.75
C ASP A 82 6.68 7.46 -20.10
N ILE A 83 6.79 7.17 -18.79
CA ILE A 83 5.70 6.50 -18.05
C ILE A 83 4.48 7.43 -17.90
N GLY A 84 4.72 8.74 -17.84
CA GLY A 84 3.77 9.77 -17.45
C GLY A 84 3.73 9.96 -15.94
N TYR A 85 4.13 11.14 -15.46
CA TYR A 85 4.20 11.43 -14.01
C TYR A 85 2.87 11.22 -13.29
N HIS A 86 1.76 11.56 -13.94
CA HIS A 86 0.41 11.35 -13.40
C HIS A 86 0.12 9.88 -13.07
N ARG A 87 0.81 8.91 -13.68
CA ARG A 87 0.58 7.48 -13.43
C ARG A 87 1.27 6.96 -12.17
N TRP A 88 2.22 7.69 -11.58
CA TRP A 88 3.04 7.13 -10.50
C TRP A 88 3.41 8.12 -9.39
N SER A 89 3.42 9.43 -9.67
CA SER A 89 3.72 10.48 -8.71
C SER A 89 2.49 10.89 -7.91
N ARG A 90 2.65 11.16 -6.61
CA ARG A 90 1.54 11.60 -5.75
C ARG A 90 1.02 12.96 -6.19
N VAL A 91 1.92 13.94 -6.37
CA VAL A 91 1.54 15.31 -6.69
C VAL A 91 0.94 15.47 -8.09
N HIS A 92 1.23 14.56 -9.02
CA HIS A 92 0.64 14.57 -10.37
C HIS A 92 -0.59 13.67 -10.51
N ALA A 93 -1.01 12.96 -9.46
CA ALA A 93 -2.16 12.07 -9.54
C ALA A 93 -3.45 12.88 -9.81
N THR A 94 -4.30 12.36 -10.69
CA THR A 94 -5.57 13.02 -11.05
C THR A 94 -6.65 12.85 -9.99
N VAL A 95 -6.49 11.89 -9.09
CA VAL A 95 -7.36 11.69 -7.93
C VAL A 95 -6.55 11.56 -6.66
N ASN A 96 -7.14 11.94 -5.54
CA ASN A 96 -6.53 11.71 -4.24
C ASN A 96 -6.45 10.20 -3.96
N ARG A 97 -5.23 9.66 -3.97
CA ARG A 97 -4.93 8.26 -3.67
C ARG A 97 -4.41 8.04 -2.25
N THR A 98 -4.39 9.11 -1.44
CA THR A 98 -3.94 9.14 -0.05
C THR A 98 -2.62 8.37 0.13
N TRP A 99 -2.62 7.30 0.91
CA TRP A 99 -1.45 6.48 1.24
C TRP A 99 -1.17 5.37 0.20
N THR A 100 -2.06 5.19 -0.78
CA THR A 100 -2.02 4.04 -1.70
C THR A 100 -1.07 4.30 -2.87
N MET A 101 0.19 3.92 -2.66
CA MET A 101 1.28 4.07 -3.63
C MET A 101 1.78 2.73 -4.18
N THR A 102 1.32 1.62 -3.59
CA THR A 102 1.84 0.28 -3.82
C THR A 102 0.72 -0.71 -4.07
N SER A 103 1.04 -1.77 -4.81
CA SER A 103 0.16 -2.91 -5.02
C SER A 103 0.28 -3.96 -3.89
N ASN A 104 0.67 -3.55 -2.65
CA ASN A 104 0.92 -4.48 -1.55
C ASN A 104 -0.33 -5.28 -1.17
N ILE A 105 -1.51 -4.64 -1.22
CA ILE A 105 -2.79 -5.29 -0.98
C ILE A 105 -2.99 -6.44 -1.98
N ALA A 106 -2.85 -6.17 -3.27
CA ALA A 106 -2.96 -7.17 -4.33
C ALA A 106 -1.90 -8.29 -4.19
N LYS A 107 -0.66 -7.94 -3.86
CA LYS A 107 0.41 -8.93 -3.62
C LYS A 107 0.10 -9.84 -2.43
N SER A 108 -0.39 -9.29 -1.32
CA SER A 108 -0.79 -10.07 -0.14
C SER A 108 -1.92 -11.05 -0.48
N LEU A 109 -2.94 -10.57 -1.20
CA LEU A 109 -4.05 -11.42 -1.62
C LEU A 109 -3.60 -12.54 -2.56
N ASN A 110 -2.68 -12.24 -3.50
CA ASN A 110 -2.10 -13.25 -4.39
C ASN A 110 -1.34 -14.35 -3.65
N VAL A 111 -0.65 -14.00 -2.55
CA VAL A 111 0.07 -14.98 -1.73
C VAL A 111 -0.89 -15.90 -1.00
N VAL A 112 -1.91 -15.33 -0.35
CA VAL A 112 -2.87 -16.10 0.45
C VAL A 112 -3.74 -16.99 -0.43
N THR A 113 -4.15 -16.51 -1.61
CA THR A 113 -5.02 -17.26 -2.53
C THR A 113 -4.25 -18.17 -3.49
N LYS A 114 -2.93 -18.31 -3.34
CA LYS A 114 -2.08 -19.00 -4.32
C LYS A 114 -2.53 -20.43 -4.59
N ASP A 115 -2.63 -21.22 -3.54
CA ASP A 115 -2.94 -22.65 -3.66
C ASP A 115 -4.44 -22.88 -3.88
N ALA A 116 -5.28 -21.98 -3.34
CA ALA A 116 -6.73 -22.04 -3.52
C ALA A 116 -7.16 -21.90 -5.00
N ARG A 117 -6.36 -21.24 -5.84
CA ARG A 117 -6.64 -21.08 -7.29
C ARG A 117 -6.57 -22.39 -8.07
N GLU A 118 -6.00 -23.45 -7.49
CA GLU A 118 -5.95 -24.77 -8.12
C GLU A 118 -7.17 -25.64 -7.75
N LEU A 119 -8.01 -25.15 -6.84
CA LEU A 119 -9.23 -25.83 -6.42
C LEU A 119 -10.32 -25.71 -7.49
N LEU A 120 -11.30 -26.61 -7.40
CA LEU A 120 -12.54 -26.48 -8.17
C LEU A 120 -13.23 -25.16 -7.82
N ILE A 121 -14.04 -24.64 -8.75
CA ILE A 121 -14.68 -23.32 -8.62
C ILE A 121 -15.40 -23.18 -7.27
N PHE A 122 -16.16 -24.22 -6.88
CA PHE A 122 -16.85 -24.22 -5.60
C PHE A 122 -15.88 -24.08 -4.41
N ASP A 123 -14.85 -24.92 -4.35
CA ASP A 123 -13.89 -24.94 -3.24
C ASP A 123 -13.05 -23.65 -3.19
N LEU A 124 -12.75 -23.04 -4.35
CA LEU A 124 -12.13 -21.71 -4.43
C LEU A 124 -13.05 -20.64 -3.83
N LEU A 125 -14.34 -20.64 -4.19
CA LEU A 125 -15.30 -19.68 -3.64
C LEU A 125 -15.48 -19.87 -2.13
N GLU A 126 -15.53 -21.11 -1.65
CA GLU A 126 -15.60 -21.44 -0.22
C GLU A 126 -14.34 -20.96 0.53
N TYR A 127 -13.16 -21.16 -0.05
CA TYR A 127 -11.91 -20.65 0.50
C TYR A 127 -11.92 -19.11 0.58
N MET A 128 -12.38 -18.44 -0.48
CA MET A 128 -12.46 -16.97 -0.50
C MET A 128 -13.46 -16.45 0.54
N ARG A 129 -14.61 -17.12 0.69
CA ARG A 129 -15.62 -16.78 1.72
C ARG A 129 -15.05 -16.91 3.12
N THR A 130 -14.46 -18.06 3.45
CA THR A 130 -13.89 -18.33 4.79
C THR A 130 -12.73 -17.39 5.11
N LEU A 131 -11.92 -17.03 4.12
CA LEU A 131 -10.86 -16.03 4.28
C LEU A 131 -11.44 -14.64 4.62
N LEU A 132 -12.45 -14.19 3.88
CA LEU A 132 -13.12 -12.92 4.14
C LEU A 132 -13.82 -12.92 5.51
N GLU A 133 -14.49 -14.01 5.88
CA GLU A 133 -15.14 -14.18 7.18
C GLU A 133 -14.13 -14.02 8.32
N HIS A 134 -13.01 -14.75 8.24
CA HIS A 134 -11.94 -14.68 9.23
C HIS A 134 -11.35 -13.27 9.34
N TRP A 135 -10.99 -12.65 8.21
CA TRP A 135 -10.40 -11.31 8.20
C TRP A 135 -11.37 -10.25 8.68
N THR A 136 -12.62 -10.26 8.25
CA THR A 136 -13.65 -9.31 8.70
C THR A 136 -13.83 -9.40 10.20
N ASN A 137 -13.94 -10.62 10.76
CA ASN A 137 -14.06 -10.81 12.20
C ASN A 137 -12.79 -10.34 12.95
N GLU A 138 -11.60 -10.70 12.48
CA GLU A 138 -10.34 -10.23 13.07
C GLU A 138 -10.24 -8.70 13.09
N LYS A 139 -10.64 -8.03 12.00
CA LYS A 139 -10.63 -6.57 11.91
C LYS A 139 -11.71 -5.94 12.80
N LEU A 140 -12.89 -6.53 12.87
CA LEU A 140 -13.97 -6.08 13.75
C LEU A 140 -13.55 -6.16 15.23
N LEU A 141 -12.95 -7.28 15.66
CA LEU A 141 -12.46 -7.45 17.02
C LEU A 141 -11.35 -6.43 17.35
N LYS A 142 -10.43 -6.19 16.40
CA LYS A 142 -9.40 -5.15 16.54
C LYS A 142 -10.00 -3.74 16.64
N ALA A 143 -11.03 -3.44 15.87
CA ALA A 143 -11.74 -2.17 15.94
C ALA A 143 -12.47 -2.00 17.29
N LYS A 144 -13.17 -3.04 17.77
CA LYS A 144 -13.82 -3.06 19.08
C LYS A 144 -12.83 -2.83 20.23
N GLY A 145 -11.66 -3.47 20.16
CA GLY A 145 -10.57 -3.31 21.13
C GLY A 145 -9.75 -2.02 21.00
N THR A 146 -10.06 -1.14 20.03
CA THR A 146 -9.41 0.17 19.91
C THR A 146 -10.13 1.18 20.80
N PHE A 147 -9.40 1.85 21.69
CA PHE A 147 -9.96 2.87 22.60
C PHE A 147 -9.70 4.31 22.14
N THR A 148 -8.92 4.49 21.07
CA THR A 148 -8.62 5.79 20.48
C THR A 148 -9.72 6.23 19.51
N PHE A 149 -9.86 7.54 19.30
CA PHE A 149 -10.83 8.11 18.35
C PHE A 149 -10.56 7.65 16.91
N HIS A 150 -9.28 7.61 16.51
CA HIS A 150 -8.84 7.09 15.22
C HIS A 150 -8.44 5.62 15.31
N GLY A 151 -8.48 4.90 14.18
CA GLY A 151 -7.92 3.56 14.07
C GLY A 151 -6.43 3.53 14.48
N SER A 152 -6.00 2.46 15.14
CA SER A 152 -4.69 2.37 15.81
C SER A 152 -3.49 2.80 14.95
N LYS A 153 -3.46 2.44 13.67
CA LYS A 153 -2.42 2.87 12.72
C LYS A 153 -2.36 4.39 12.56
N PHE A 154 -3.50 5.03 12.36
CA PHE A 154 -3.58 6.47 12.11
C PHE A 154 -3.39 7.26 13.40
N ASN A 155 -3.88 6.74 14.53
CA ASN A 155 -3.59 7.33 15.84
C ASN A 155 -2.08 7.36 16.12
N LYS A 156 -1.36 6.26 15.81
CA LYS A 156 0.10 6.22 15.95
C LYS A 156 0.80 7.28 15.08
N GLU A 157 0.34 7.47 13.85
CA GLU A 157 0.88 8.50 12.95
C GLU A 157 0.63 9.92 13.51
N LEU A 158 -0.58 10.18 14.01
CA LEU A 158 -0.93 11.45 14.64
C LEU A 158 -0.09 11.71 15.90
N GLU A 159 0.13 10.72 16.75
CA GLU A 159 0.99 10.87 17.94
C GLU A 159 2.45 11.16 17.56
N ASN A 160 2.99 10.48 16.54
CA ASN A 160 4.32 10.79 16.02
C ASN A 160 4.39 12.25 15.53
N ASN A 161 3.40 12.67 14.72
CA ASN A 161 3.33 14.04 14.22
C ASN A 161 3.14 15.05 15.36
N ARG A 162 2.41 14.68 16.41
CA ARG A 162 2.21 15.49 17.60
C ARG A 162 3.53 15.71 18.34
N THR A 163 4.31 14.66 18.55
CA THR A 163 5.66 14.78 19.14
C THR A 163 6.56 15.69 18.31
N LEU A 164 6.57 15.54 16.99
CA LEU A 164 7.37 16.39 16.09
C LEU A 164 6.91 17.86 16.13
N SER A 165 5.59 18.08 16.20
CA SER A 165 4.99 19.42 16.22
C SER A 165 5.40 20.24 17.44
N GLN A 166 5.81 19.58 18.52
CA GLN A 166 6.18 20.25 19.77
C GLN A 166 7.33 21.25 19.59
N LYS A 167 8.25 20.94 18.68
CA LYS A 167 9.47 21.72 18.41
C LYS A 167 9.23 22.90 17.47
N LEU A 168 8.06 22.97 16.83
CA LEU A 168 7.76 23.97 15.82
C LEU A 168 7.31 25.28 16.47
N ARG A 169 7.75 26.39 15.88
CA ARG A 169 7.30 27.73 16.29
C ARG A 169 6.13 28.15 15.43
N VAL A 170 5.13 28.75 16.05
CA VAL A 170 3.88 29.14 15.38
C VAL A 170 3.63 30.61 15.63
N SER A 171 3.17 31.31 14.59
CA SER A 171 2.64 32.66 14.66
C SER A 171 1.29 32.67 13.97
N ALA A 172 0.25 33.11 14.68
CA ALA A 172 -1.07 33.30 14.09
C ALA A 172 -1.08 34.58 13.25
N SER A 173 -1.53 34.48 12.00
CA SER A 173 -1.82 35.63 11.16
C SER A 173 -3.29 36.03 11.26
N THR A 174 -4.18 35.04 11.38
CA THR A 174 -5.61 35.20 11.70
C THR A 174 -6.06 34.01 12.57
N ASP A 175 -7.33 33.98 12.97
CA ASP A 175 -7.92 32.85 13.73
C ASP A 175 -7.81 31.49 13.03
N HIS A 176 -7.69 31.48 11.70
CA HIS A 176 -7.62 30.26 10.89
C HIS A 176 -6.28 30.07 10.20
N ILE A 177 -5.53 31.15 9.95
CA ILE A 177 -4.26 31.13 9.20
C ILE A 177 -3.08 31.25 10.15
N HIS A 178 -2.19 30.27 10.09
CA HIS A 178 -1.01 30.17 10.93
C HIS A 178 0.24 30.00 10.09
N THR A 179 1.29 30.74 10.44
CA THR A 179 2.63 30.54 9.93
C THR A 179 3.39 29.64 10.89
N VAL A 180 3.91 28.52 10.39
CA VAL A 180 4.66 27.52 11.16
C VAL A 180 6.10 27.49 10.65
N ILE A 181 7.05 27.61 11.57
CA ILE A 181 8.49 27.55 11.27
C ILE A 181 9.00 26.16 11.66
N ASP A 182 9.52 25.43 10.66
CA ASP A 182 10.19 24.13 10.82
C ASP A 182 11.61 24.23 10.25
N GLY A 183 12.58 24.33 11.16
CA GLY A 183 13.96 24.66 10.83
C GLY A 183 14.07 26.00 10.09
N VAL A 184 14.55 25.96 8.85
CA VAL A 184 14.70 27.13 7.98
C VAL A 184 13.49 27.38 7.07
N LYS A 185 12.54 26.44 7.02
CA LYS A 185 11.37 26.52 6.14
C LYS A 185 10.18 27.11 6.88
N ARG A 186 9.35 27.83 6.13
CA ARG A 186 8.07 28.38 6.60
C ARG A 186 6.93 27.68 5.89
N TYR A 187 5.92 27.31 6.66
CA TYR A 187 4.71 26.67 6.17
C TYR A 187 3.50 27.48 6.56
N ILE A 188 2.54 27.58 5.65
CA ILE A 188 1.27 28.24 5.87
C ILE A 188 0.23 27.16 6.10
N VAL A 189 -0.49 27.25 7.21
CA VAL A 189 -1.58 26.34 7.60
C VAL A 189 -2.87 27.15 7.64
N CYS A 190 -3.91 26.66 6.96
CA CYS A 190 -5.27 27.14 7.10
C CYS A 190 -6.13 26.02 7.70
N LEU A 191 -6.54 26.20 8.96
CA LEU A 191 -7.31 25.20 9.70
C LEU A 191 -8.74 25.05 9.15
N GLU A 192 -9.38 26.17 8.78
CA GLU A 192 -10.74 26.18 8.22
C GLU A 192 -10.82 25.38 6.92
N SER A 193 -9.93 25.65 5.97
CA SER A 193 -9.89 24.93 4.68
C SER A 193 -9.17 23.58 4.74
N LYS A 194 -8.66 23.18 5.92
CA LYS A 194 -7.87 21.96 6.13
C LYS A 194 -6.67 21.82 5.17
N LYS A 195 -5.94 22.92 4.94
CA LYS A 195 -4.81 22.99 4.00
C LYS A 195 -3.52 23.36 4.69
N CYS A 196 -2.42 22.79 4.20
CA CYS A 196 -1.07 23.20 4.55
C CYS A 196 -0.22 23.34 3.28
N SER A 197 0.68 24.32 3.24
CA SER A 197 1.62 24.48 2.13
C SER A 197 2.60 23.30 2.00
N CYS A 198 2.72 22.42 3.00
CA CYS A 198 3.46 21.17 2.87
C CYS A 198 2.76 20.10 2.03
N GLY A 199 1.50 20.31 1.61
CA GLY A 199 0.75 19.36 0.79
C GLY A 199 0.08 18.22 1.55
N GLN A 200 0.67 17.79 2.68
CA GLN A 200 0.27 16.58 3.38
C GLN A 200 -1.14 16.64 3.98
N PHE A 201 -1.53 17.77 4.58
CA PHE A 201 -2.81 17.89 5.29
C PHE A 201 -4.00 17.60 4.37
N GLN A 202 -4.01 18.21 3.19
CA GLN A 202 -5.07 18.05 2.20
C GLN A 202 -4.99 16.74 1.40
N LEU A 203 -3.78 16.18 1.19
CA LEU A 203 -3.63 14.96 0.39
C LEU A 203 -3.82 13.69 1.22
N ASP A 204 -3.32 13.64 2.45
CA ASP A 204 -3.56 12.50 3.32
C ASP A 204 -4.91 12.62 4.04
N GLU A 205 -5.57 13.78 3.98
CA GLU A 205 -6.78 14.10 4.76
C GLU A 205 -6.62 13.81 6.26
N LEU A 206 -5.37 13.91 6.71
CA LEU A 206 -4.89 13.63 8.05
C LEU A 206 -3.95 14.77 8.43
N LEU A 207 -3.97 15.17 9.69
CA LEU A 207 -3.15 16.29 10.14
C LEU A 207 -1.66 16.01 9.97
N CYS A 208 -0.99 16.94 9.28
CA CYS A 208 0.45 16.98 9.22
C CYS A 208 1.05 17.61 10.49
N VAL A 209 2.37 17.49 10.63
CA VAL A 209 3.11 18.06 11.77
C VAL A 209 2.84 19.57 11.95
N HIS A 210 2.76 20.33 10.85
CA HIS A 210 2.50 21.77 10.89
C HIS A 210 1.07 22.08 11.34
N ALA A 211 0.09 21.31 10.88
CA ALA A 211 -1.30 21.52 11.26
C ALA A 211 -1.54 21.21 12.75
N LEU A 212 -0.89 20.18 13.28
CA LEU A 212 -0.90 19.91 14.72
C LEU A 212 -0.24 21.03 15.54
N ALA A 213 0.85 21.62 15.02
CA ALA A 213 1.48 22.77 15.69
C ALA A 213 0.52 23.97 15.76
N ALA A 214 -0.20 24.26 14.67
CA ALA A 214 -1.22 25.32 14.62
C ALA A 214 -2.39 25.05 15.58
N LEU A 215 -2.92 23.82 15.62
CA LEU A 215 -3.99 23.44 16.55
C LEU A 215 -3.58 23.58 18.01
N ARG A 216 -2.35 23.15 18.34
CA ARG A 216 -1.78 23.33 19.69
C ARG A 216 -1.70 24.81 20.06
N HIS A 217 -1.28 25.67 19.13
CA HIS A 217 -1.24 27.12 19.36
C HIS A 217 -2.64 27.70 19.63
N LYS A 218 -3.67 27.17 18.97
CA LYS A 218 -5.08 27.57 19.16
C LYS A 218 -5.76 26.90 20.38
N ASN A 219 -5.08 25.96 21.04
CA ASN A 219 -5.64 25.12 22.11
C ASN A 219 -6.92 24.38 21.69
N GLU A 220 -6.98 23.92 20.43
CA GLU A 220 -8.08 23.11 19.91
C GLU A 220 -7.70 21.63 19.79
N THR A 221 -8.71 20.77 19.88
CA THR A 221 -8.53 19.34 19.69
C THR A 221 -8.52 18.98 18.20
N TYR A 222 -7.95 17.83 17.86
CA TYR A 222 -7.61 17.50 16.48
C TYR A 222 -8.64 16.62 15.76
N GLU A 223 -9.63 16.08 16.48
CA GLU A 223 -10.59 15.09 16.00
C GLU A 223 -11.42 15.60 14.81
N ASN A 224 -11.84 16.87 14.84
CA ASN A 224 -12.69 17.47 13.81
C ASN A 224 -11.95 17.83 12.50
N TYR A 225 -10.62 17.69 12.50
CA TYR A 225 -9.77 18.10 11.39
C TYR A 225 -9.31 16.95 10.50
N CYS A 226 -9.52 15.70 10.93
CA CYS A 226 -9.21 14.50 10.15
C CYS A 226 -10.41 14.04 9.31
N SER A 227 -10.15 13.26 8.26
CA SER A 227 -11.21 12.60 7.49
C SER A 227 -11.95 11.55 8.33
N PRO A 228 -13.29 11.43 8.21
CA PRO A 228 -14.07 10.37 8.86
C PRO A 228 -13.54 8.96 8.56
N TYR A 229 -12.91 8.74 7.41
CA TYR A 229 -12.32 7.45 7.01
C TYR A 229 -11.29 6.88 7.99
N TYR A 230 -10.73 7.71 8.86
CA TYR A 230 -9.73 7.29 9.85
C TYR A 230 -10.33 7.01 11.24
N THR A 231 -11.61 7.27 11.45
CA THR A 231 -12.29 7.09 12.73
C THR A 231 -12.48 5.61 13.07
N LYS A 232 -12.50 5.32 14.36
CA LYS A 232 -12.91 4.00 14.87
C LYS A 232 -14.32 3.65 14.42
N GLU A 233 -15.24 4.61 14.42
CA GLU A 233 -16.63 4.42 14.02
C GLU A 233 -16.73 3.94 12.57
N SER A 234 -16.07 4.62 11.62
CA SER A 234 -16.04 4.18 10.23
C SER A 234 -15.41 2.79 10.07
N LEU A 235 -14.40 2.46 10.89
CA LEU A 235 -13.80 1.13 10.91
C LEU A 235 -14.80 0.06 11.38
N LEU A 236 -15.58 0.34 12.43
CA LEU A 236 -16.63 -0.55 12.92
C LEU A 236 -17.70 -0.78 11.85
N CYS A 237 -18.26 0.28 11.28
CA CYS A 237 -19.28 0.19 10.24
C CYS A 237 -18.79 -0.59 9.00
N THR A 238 -17.51 -0.44 8.64
CA THR A 238 -16.91 -1.17 7.50
C THR A 238 -16.92 -2.69 7.70
N TYR A 239 -16.74 -3.17 8.94
CA TYR A 239 -16.65 -4.60 9.24
C TYR A 239 -17.87 -5.14 10.00
N GLU A 240 -18.92 -4.34 10.14
CA GLU A 240 -20.17 -4.75 10.80
C GLU A 240 -20.99 -5.70 9.92
N ILE A 241 -20.91 -5.55 8.59
CA ILE A 241 -21.61 -6.42 7.64
C ILE A 241 -21.01 -7.82 7.72
N PRO A 242 -21.77 -8.84 8.17
CA PRO A 242 -21.26 -10.18 8.30
C PRO A 242 -21.07 -10.81 6.92
N VAL A 243 -20.05 -11.66 6.80
CA VAL A 243 -19.96 -12.61 5.70
C VAL A 243 -20.91 -13.76 6.03
N ASN A 244 -21.97 -13.91 5.25
CA ASN A 244 -22.99 -14.93 5.52
C ASN A 244 -22.39 -16.34 5.39
N PRO A 245 -22.50 -17.19 6.42
CA PRO A 245 -22.09 -18.58 6.30
C PRO A 245 -23.01 -19.30 5.31
N HIS A 246 -22.46 -20.27 4.58
CA HIS A 246 -23.25 -21.10 3.68
C HIS A 246 -23.72 -22.36 4.41
N LEU A 247 -24.91 -22.83 4.04
CA LEU A 247 -25.36 -24.14 4.49
C LEU A 247 -24.46 -25.24 3.92
N ASP A 248 -24.41 -26.37 4.62
CA ASP A 248 -23.77 -27.57 4.10
C ASP A 248 -24.45 -28.03 2.80
N LYS A 249 -23.67 -28.61 1.88
CA LYS A 249 -24.16 -29.11 0.57
C LYS A 249 -25.35 -30.05 0.70
N SER A 250 -25.41 -30.86 1.77
CA SER A 250 -26.52 -31.78 2.03
C SER A 250 -27.87 -31.09 2.26
N LYS A 251 -27.86 -29.79 2.56
CA LYS A 251 -29.07 -29.00 2.87
C LYS A 251 -29.49 -28.08 1.73
N TRP A 252 -28.81 -28.12 0.59
CA TRP A 252 -29.14 -27.23 -0.52
C TRP A 252 -30.38 -27.74 -1.25
N ASN A 253 -31.36 -26.86 -1.42
CA ASN A 253 -32.46 -27.09 -2.34
C ASN A 253 -32.03 -26.64 -3.73
N VAL A 254 -31.54 -27.57 -4.55
CA VAL A 254 -31.12 -27.30 -5.93
C VAL A 254 -32.34 -27.45 -6.85
N PRO A 255 -32.85 -26.37 -7.47
CA PRO A 255 -33.97 -26.48 -8.40
C PRO A 255 -33.66 -27.40 -9.57
N GLN A 256 -34.66 -28.14 -10.05
CA GLN A 256 -34.49 -29.12 -11.12
C GLN A 256 -33.84 -28.53 -12.39
N HIS A 257 -34.23 -27.30 -12.78
CA HIS A 257 -33.67 -26.63 -13.95
C HIS A 257 -32.15 -26.35 -13.87
N ILE A 258 -31.58 -26.25 -12.67
CA ILE A 258 -30.12 -26.14 -12.46
C ILE A 258 -29.47 -27.52 -12.48
N SER A 259 -30.14 -28.51 -11.87
CA SER A 259 -29.65 -29.89 -11.86
C SER A 259 -29.59 -30.52 -13.25
N ASP A 260 -30.51 -30.12 -14.12
CA ASP A 260 -30.60 -30.57 -15.52
C ASP A 260 -29.65 -29.81 -16.45
N GLU A 261 -28.99 -28.75 -15.96
CA GLU A 261 -28.08 -27.94 -16.77
C GLU A 261 -26.78 -28.71 -17.05
N VAL A 262 -26.54 -29.04 -18.32
CA VAL A 262 -25.31 -29.71 -18.75
C VAL A 262 -24.20 -28.67 -18.89
N VAL A 263 -23.34 -28.58 -17.88
CA VAL A 263 -22.14 -27.75 -17.92
C VAL A 263 -21.07 -28.42 -18.79
N ASN A 264 -21.00 -28.01 -20.06
CA ASN A 264 -19.96 -28.47 -20.97
C ASN A 264 -18.59 -27.87 -20.58
N PRO A 265 -17.47 -28.60 -20.76
CA PRO A 265 -16.16 -28.02 -20.59
C PRO A 265 -15.98 -26.84 -21.55
N PRO A 266 -15.24 -25.79 -21.16
CA PRO A 266 -14.99 -24.66 -22.04
C PRO A 266 -14.38 -25.15 -23.36
N THR A 267 -14.93 -24.69 -24.48
CA THR A 267 -14.41 -24.99 -25.83
C THR A 267 -13.06 -24.28 -26.00
N LEU A 268 -12.00 -24.90 -25.51
CA LEU A 268 -10.64 -24.38 -25.62
C LEU A 268 -10.12 -24.64 -27.03
N GLU A 269 -10.16 -23.63 -27.90
CA GLU A 269 -9.27 -23.59 -29.06
C GLU A 269 -7.82 -23.60 -28.56
N LYS A 270 -7.20 -24.78 -28.59
CA LYS A 270 -5.78 -25.06 -28.32
C LYS A 270 -5.18 -24.31 -27.12
N ARG A 271 -5.17 -24.98 -25.96
CA ARG A 271 -4.25 -24.63 -24.86
C ARG A 271 -2.82 -24.56 -25.41
N GLN A 272 -2.14 -23.41 -25.30
CA GLN A 272 -0.72 -23.34 -25.65
C GLN A 272 0.06 -24.40 -24.85
N SER A 273 0.97 -25.13 -25.51
CA SER A 273 1.73 -26.20 -24.88
C SER A 273 2.60 -25.64 -23.74
N GLY A 274 2.44 -26.19 -22.54
CA GLY A 274 3.18 -25.77 -21.34
C GLY A 274 2.27 -25.62 -20.11
N ARG A 275 2.81 -25.93 -18.92
CA ARG A 275 2.12 -25.70 -17.65
C ARG A 275 1.96 -24.19 -17.45
N PRO A 276 0.74 -23.66 -17.23
CA PRO A 276 0.56 -22.27 -16.82
C PRO A 276 1.43 -21.98 -15.60
N GLN A 277 2.25 -20.94 -15.68
CA GLN A 277 3.22 -20.63 -14.63
C GLN A 277 2.47 -20.27 -13.34
N LYS A 278 2.63 -21.07 -12.28
CA LYS A 278 1.97 -20.87 -10.96
C LYS A 278 2.35 -19.54 -10.29
N GLU A 279 3.51 -19.02 -10.64
CA GLU A 279 4.09 -17.80 -10.10
C GLU A 279 4.31 -16.83 -11.25
N LYS A 280 3.99 -15.55 -11.00
CA LYS A 280 4.49 -14.47 -11.85
C LYS A 280 6.03 -14.54 -11.89
N TYR A 281 6.64 -14.16 -13.01
CA TYR A 281 8.10 -13.99 -13.09
C TYR A 281 8.58 -13.18 -11.88
N LYS A 282 9.41 -13.82 -11.06
CA LYS A 282 10.02 -13.19 -9.90
C LYS A 282 10.80 -11.99 -10.38
N THR A 283 10.52 -10.85 -9.78
CA THR A 283 11.31 -9.65 -10.00
C THR A 283 12.75 -9.88 -9.52
N TYR A 284 13.72 -9.11 -10.03
CA TYR A 284 15.14 -9.23 -9.67
C TYR A 284 15.37 -9.30 -8.14
N ASP A 285 14.55 -8.59 -7.36
CA ASP A 285 14.61 -8.56 -5.89
C ASP A 285 14.09 -9.86 -5.26
N GLU A 286 13.04 -10.45 -5.82
CA GLU A 286 12.47 -11.75 -5.38
C GLU A 286 13.38 -12.94 -5.75
N LEU A 287 14.18 -12.79 -6.82
CA LEU A 287 15.19 -13.77 -7.21
C LEU A 287 16.42 -13.77 -6.28
N LYS A 288 16.82 -12.58 -5.79
CA LYS A 288 17.95 -12.44 -4.85
C LYS A 288 17.56 -12.57 -3.39
N SER A 289 16.27 -12.46 -3.03
CA SER A 289 15.77 -12.74 -1.68
C SER A 289 15.70 -14.24 -1.38
N LYS A 290 16.74 -15.02 -1.73
CA LYS A 290 16.92 -16.32 -1.09
C LYS A 290 17.04 -16.04 0.41
N LYS A 291 16.06 -16.51 1.20
CA LYS A 291 16.21 -16.61 2.65
C LYS A 291 17.47 -17.46 2.84
N TYR A 292 18.59 -16.83 3.19
CA TYR A 292 19.77 -17.57 3.61
C TYR A 292 19.32 -18.38 4.82
N LYS A 293 19.16 -19.69 4.64
CA LYS A 293 19.04 -20.60 5.76
C LYS A 293 20.35 -20.49 6.51
N VAL A 294 20.32 -19.79 7.64
CA VAL A 294 21.50 -19.68 8.50
C VAL A 294 21.64 -21.05 9.16
N SER A 295 22.57 -21.85 8.65
CA SER A 295 22.95 -23.14 9.24
C SER A 295 24.12 -22.95 10.19
N CYS A 296 24.07 -23.62 11.33
CA CYS A 296 25.15 -23.58 12.31
C CYS A 296 26.27 -24.57 11.91
N ASP A 297 27.45 -24.06 11.58
CA ASP A 297 28.61 -24.90 11.21
C ASP A 297 29.10 -25.84 12.34
N ASN A 298 28.69 -25.64 13.60
CA ASN A 298 29.08 -26.52 14.72
C ASN A 298 28.28 -27.83 14.75
N TYR A 299 27.01 -27.83 14.32
CA TYR A 299 26.14 -29.01 14.44
C TYR A 299 25.13 -29.23 13.31
N GLY A 300 25.04 -28.31 12.35
CA GLY A 300 24.23 -28.42 11.12
C GLY A 300 22.77 -27.95 11.25
N GLY A 301 22.33 -27.44 12.41
CA GLY A 301 20.95 -26.99 12.60
C GLY A 301 20.64 -25.65 11.91
N GLU A 302 19.42 -25.49 11.38
CA GLU A 302 18.92 -24.25 10.77
C GLU A 302 18.40 -23.26 11.84
N GLY A 303 18.54 -21.96 11.59
CA GLY A 303 17.89 -20.88 12.38
C GLY A 303 18.82 -19.96 13.17
N HIS A 304 20.12 -20.25 13.25
CA HIS A 304 21.12 -19.43 13.95
C HIS A 304 22.55 -19.75 13.44
N ASN A 305 23.52 -18.87 13.68
CA ASN A 305 24.91 -19.04 13.21
C ASN A 305 25.83 -19.57 14.34
N LYS A 306 27.06 -19.97 13.97
CA LYS A 306 28.08 -20.49 14.91
C LYS A 306 28.36 -19.56 16.10
N ARG A 307 28.30 -18.23 15.92
CA ARG A 307 28.55 -17.25 16.99
C ARG A 307 27.44 -17.23 18.05
N SER A 308 26.22 -17.56 17.65
CA SER A 308 25.03 -17.65 18.53
C SER A 308 24.73 -19.07 19.01
N CYS A 309 25.58 -20.04 18.68
CA CYS A 309 25.37 -21.45 18.99
C CYS A 309 25.67 -21.73 20.47
N LYS A 310 24.67 -22.19 21.23
CA LYS A 310 24.83 -22.60 22.64
C LYS A 310 25.30 -24.06 22.80
N ASN A 311 25.38 -24.82 21.70
CA ASN A 311 25.76 -26.23 21.71
C ASN A 311 27.28 -26.42 21.53
N SER A 312 27.82 -27.43 22.20
CA SER A 312 29.22 -27.85 22.13
C SER A 312 29.62 -28.23 20.70
N PRO A 313 30.86 -27.91 20.24
CA PRO A 313 31.32 -28.32 18.91
C PRO A 313 31.37 -29.85 18.80
N LYS A 314 30.93 -30.41 17.66
CA LYS A 314 31.14 -31.84 17.36
C LYS A 314 32.65 -32.13 17.34
N LYS A 315 33.11 -33.02 18.21
CA LYS A 315 34.46 -33.59 18.10
C LYS A 315 34.51 -34.42 16.80
N LYS A 316 35.57 -34.23 16.02
CA LYS A 316 35.86 -35.03 14.83
C LYS A 316 36.08 -36.49 15.22
#